data_AF-A0A2T9XMH0-F1
#
_entry.id   AF-A0A2T9XMH0-F1
#
_cell.length_a   1.000
_cell.length_b   1.000
_cell.length_c   1.000
_cell.angle_alpha   90.00
_cell.angle_beta   90.00
_cell.angle_gamma   90.00
#
_symmetry.space_group_name_H-M   'P 1'
#
loop_
_entity.id
_entity.type
_entity.pdbx_description
1 polymer ?
#
loop_
_entity_poly.entity_id
_entity_poly.type
_entity_poly.pdbx_seq_one_letter_code
_entity_poly.pdbx_strand_id
1 'polypeptide(L)'
;MDGIWGDLTTKALQRALGVTDDGIIGPITRKALQRRIGVTADGIWGPITHKALQRHLGVTADGIWGPITVKALQDRLNAGSF
;
A
#
# COMPACT_ATOMS: atom_id res chain seq x y z
N MET A 1 -15.99 0.77 0.11
CA MET A 1 -14.74 0.23 -0.46
C MET A 1 -14.97 -1.18 -0.90
N ASP A 2 -14.52 -1.48 -2.11
CA ASP A 2 -14.77 -2.74 -2.82
C ASP A 2 -13.74 -3.83 -2.47
N GLY A 3 -12.60 -3.47 -1.89
CA GLY A 3 -11.53 -4.43 -1.56
C GLY A 3 -10.82 -4.97 -2.80
N ILE A 4 -11.00 -4.33 -3.96
CA ILE A 4 -10.39 -4.73 -5.22
C ILE A 4 -9.23 -3.80 -5.54
N TRP A 5 -8.09 -4.40 -5.85
CA TRP A 5 -6.94 -3.63 -6.31
C TRP A 5 -7.13 -3.23 -7.77
N GLY A 6 -6.95 -1.95 -8.08
CA GLY A 6 -7.12 -1.41 -9.43
C GLY A 6 -6.43 -0.05 -9.60
N ASP A 7 -6.56 0.54 -10.79
CA ASP A 7 -5.90 1.81 -11.17
C ASP A 7 -6.19 2.94 -10.18
N LEU A 8 -7.45 3.07 -9.73
CA LEU A 8 -7.83 4.09 -8.76
C LEU A 8 -7.14 3.91 -7.40
N THR A 9 -7.08 2.68 -6.89
CA THR A 9 -6.37 2.35 -5.65
C THR A 9 -4.87 2.61 -5.80
N THR A 10 -4.28 2.27 -6.94
CA THR A 10 -2.86 2.55 -7.24
C THR A 10 -2.59 4.05 -7.22
N LYS A 11 -3.37 4.84 -7.95
CA LYS A 11 -3.19 6.30 -8.02
C LYS A 11 -3.43 6.97 -6.68
N ALA A 12 -4.43 6.53 -5.92
CA ALA A 12 -4.66 7.02 -4.57
C ALA A 12 -3.45 6.75 -3.66
N LEU A 13 -2.90 5.53 -3.71
CA LEU A 13 -1.68 5.20 -2.98
C LEU A 13 -0.50 6.09 -3.41
N GLN A 14 -0.30 6.27 -4.71
CA GLN A 14 0.79 7.10 -5.24
C GLN A 14 0.70 8.55 -4.75
N ARG A 15 -0.51 9.13 -4.76
CA ARG A 15 -0.76 10.47 -4.21
C ARG A 15 -0.44 10.55 -2.73
N ALA A 16 -0.88 9.58 -1.94
CA ALA A 16 -0.58 9.55 -0.50
C ALA A 16 0.91 9.37 -0.20
N LEU A 17 1.64 8.70 -1.10
CA LEU A 17 3.10 8.54 -1.02
C LEU A 17 3.89 9.72 -1.59
N GLY A 18 3.23 10.70 -2.22
CA GLY A 18 3.89 11.84 -2.84
C GLY A 18 4.72 11.48 -4.07
N VAL A 19 4.35 10.43 -4.80
CA VAL A 19 5.00 10.03 -6.07
C VAL A 19 4.04 10.24 -7.24
N THR A 20 4.56 10.22 -8.47
CA THR A 20 3.76 10.33 -9.69
C THR A 20 2.65 9.28 -9.71
N ASP A 21 1.41 9.71 -9.96
CA ASP A 21 0.20 8.87 -9.98
C ASP A 21 -0.07 8.27 -11.37
N ASP A 22 0.94 7.59 -11.91
CA ASP A 22 0.92 6.96 -13.24
C ASP A 22 0.06 5.68 -13.32
N GLY A 23 -0.52 5.22 -12.19
CA GLY A 23 -1.33 4.00 -12.14
C GLY A 23 -0.50 2.71 -12.10
N ILE A 24 0.83 2.80 -12.05
CA ILE A 24 1.75 1.67 -12.12
C ILE A 24 2.49 1.51 -10.79
N ILE A 25 2.45 0.31 -10.22
CA ILE A 25 3.30 -0.01 -9.07
C ILE A 25 4.71 -0.39 -9.52
N GLY A 26 5.48 0.64 -9.88
CA GLY A 26 6.88 0.54 -10.24
C GLY A 26 7.83 0.56 -9.04
N PRO A 27 9.15 0.49 -9.29
CA PRO A 27 10.18 0.56 -8.24
C PRO A 27 10.08 1.80 -7.36
N ILE A 28 9.67 2.95 -7.92
CA ILE A 28 9.49 4.20 -7.19
C ILE A 28 8.37 4.04 -6.15
N THR A 29 7.19 3.60 -6.58
CA THR A 29 6.03 3.40 -5.70
C THR A 29 6.31 2.36 -4.62
N ARG A 30 6.95 1.24 -4.97
CA ARG A 30 7.30 0.18 -4.00
C ARG A 30 8.25 0.70 -2.93
N LYS A 31 9.32 1.42 -3.32
CA LYS A 31 10.28 1.99 -2.37
C LYS A 31 9.66 3.09 -1.52
N ALA A 32 8.80 3.94 -2.09
CA ALA A 32 8.10 4.96 -1.35
C ALA A 32 7.17 4.35 -0.29
N LEU A 33 6.41 3.31 -0.66
CA LEU A 33 5.58 2.54 0.26
C LEU A 33 6.41 1.95 1.40
N GLN A 34 7.51 1.28 1.07
CA GLN A 34 8.40 0.65 2.05
C GLN A 34 8.96 1.67 3.05
N ARG A 35 9.39 2.85 2.58
CA ARG A 35 9.83 3.95 3.45
C ARG A 35 8.69 4.43 4.36
N ARG A 36 7.48 4.59 3.82
CA ARG A 36 6.30 5.05 4.58
C ARG A 36 5.93 4.09 5.72
N ILE A 37 6.02 2.79 5.48
CA ILE A 37 5.68 1.76 6.47
C ILE A 37 6.87 1.28 7.32
N GLY A 38 8.04 1.92 7.18
CA GLY A 38 9.20 1.69 8.04
C GLY A 38 9.94 0.37 7.78
N VAL A 39 9.99 -0.12 6.54
CA VAL A 39 10.81 -1.28 6.14
C VAL A 39 11.88 -0.91 5.12
N THR A 40 12.85 -1.80 4.94
CA THR A 40 13.91 -1.63 3.94
C THR A 40 13.30 -1.40 2.55
N ALA A 41 13.70 -0.30 1.91
CA ALA A 41 13.23 0.10 0.60
C ALA A 41 13.97 -0.64 -0.54
N ASP A 42 13.90 -1.97 -0.54
CA ASP A 42 14.52 -2.84 -1.54
C ASP A 42 13.78 -2.86 -2.89
N GLY A 43 12.56 -2.33 -2.94
CA GLY A 43 11.71 -2.32 -4.12
C GLY A 43 11.03 -3.66 -4.43
N ILE A 44 11.05 -4.62 -3.50
CA ILE A 44 10.40 -5.92 -3.60
C ILE A 44 9.06 -5.88 -2.85
N TRP A 45 7.98 -6.15 -3.57
CA TRP A 45 6.67 -6.27 -2.95
C TRP A 45 6.39 -7.73 -2.57
N GLY A 46 6.87 -8.12 -1.39
CA GLY A 46 6.75 -9.47 -0.87
C GLY A 46 6.11 -9.55 0.52
N PRO A 47 6.15 -10.74 1.15
CA PRO A 47 5.52 -10.99 2.44
C PRO A 47 5.96 -10.04 3.56
N ILE A 48 7.21 -9.56 3.54
CA ILE A 48 7.72 -8.58 4.52
C ILE A 48 6.97 -7.25 4.36
N THR A 49 6.89 -6.72 3.13
CA THR A 49 6.15 -5.50 2.79
C THR A 49 4.66 -5.65 3.09
N HIS A 50 4.07 -6.81 2.81
CA HIS A 50 2.66 -7.09 3.15
C HIS A 50 2.41 -7.02 4.65
N LYS A 51 3.20 -7.73 5.47
CA LYS A 51 3.04 -7.71 6.93
C LYS A 51 3.23 -6.32 7.50
N ALA A 52 4.22 -5.57 7.01
CA ALA A 52 4.46 -4.21 7.46
C ALA A 52 3.29 -3.28 7.10
N LEU A 53 2.75 -3.38 5.89
CA LEU A 53 1.58 -2.62 5.49
C LEU A 53 0.37 -2.99 6.34
N GLN A 54 0.11 -4.28 6.56
CA GLN A 54 -1.01 -4.74 7.38
C GLN A 54 -0.92 -4.19 8.81
N ARG A 55 0.27 -4.20 9.43
CA ARG A 55 0.49 -3.57 10.74
C ARG A 55 0.23 -2.07 10.71
N HIS A 56 0.71 -1.38 9.67
CA HIS A 56 0.49 0.05 9.50
C HIS A 56 -1.00 0.41 9.35
N LEU A 57 -1.77 -0.44 8.67
CA LEU A 57 -3.22 -0.31 8.49
C LEU A 57 -4.03 -0.74 9.73
N GLY A 58 -3.42 -1.49 10.66
CA GLY A 58 -4.09 -2.00 11.85
C GLY A 58 -4.93 -3.26 11.61
N VAL A 59 -4.58 -4.06 10.59
CA VAL A 59 -5.22 -5.35 10.29
C VAL A 59 -4.27 -6.52 10.60
N THR A 60 -4.81 -7.74 10.63
CA THR A 60 -4.02 -8.96 10.86
C THR A 60 -2.87 -9.08 9.88
N ALA A 61 -1.65 -9.20 10.41
CA ALA A 61 -0.42 -9.26 9.63
C ALA A 61 -0.07 -10.69 9.19
N ASP A 62 -0.94 -11.30 8.38
CA ASP A 62 -0.74 -12.65 7.85
C ASP A 62 0.32 -12.71 6.71
N GLY A 63 0.67 -11.57 6.12
CA GLY A 63 1.61 -11.45 5.00
C GLY A 63 1.04 -11.82 3.64
N ILE A 64 -0.27 -12.06 3.58
CA ILE A 64 -1.02 -12.39 2.38
C ILE A 64 -1.61 -11.11 1.81
N TRP A 65 -1.39 -10.89 0.53
CA TRP A 65 -2.08 -9.83 -0.19
C TRP A 65 -3.51 -10.28 -0.51
N GLY A 66 -4.50 -9.55 -0.01
CA GLY A 66 -5.90 -9.96 -0.13
C GLY A 66 -6.89 -8.84 0.11
N PRO A 67 -8.20 -9.12 -0.03
CA PRO A 67 -9.25 -8.10 -0.03
C PRO A 67 -9.34 -7.33 1.29
N ILE A 68 -9.01 -7.95 2.42
CA ILE A 68 -8.97 -7.29 3.73
C ILE A 68 -7.89 -6.19 3.74
N THR A 69 -6.67 -6.52 3.29
CA THR A 69 -5.56 -5.57 3.20
C THR A 69 -5.89 -4.43 2.22
N VAL A 70 -6.47 -4.77 1.06
CA VAL A 70 -6.85 -3.77 0.04
C VAL A 70 -7.92 -2.82 0.57
N LYS A 71 -8.97 -3.36 1.20
CA LYS A 71 -10.05 -2.55 1.78
C LYS A 71 -9.52 -1.61 2.86
N ALA A 72 -8.72 -2.11 3.79
CA ALA A 72 -8.14 -1.29 4.85
C ALA A 72 -7.19 -0.20 4.31
N LEU A 73 -6.45 -0.52 3.24
CA LEU A 73 -5.62 0.46 2.55
C LEU A 73 -6.48 1.56 1.93
N GLN A 74 -7.48 1.18 1.15
CA GLN A 74 -8.42 2.12 0.59
C GLN A 74 -9.01 3.00 1.72
N ASP A 75 -9.36 2.42 2.89
CA ASP A 75 -10.04 3.10 4.02
C ASP A 75 -9.17 4.25 4.52
N ARG A 76 -7.87 3.99 4.70
CA ARG A 76 -6.89 5.01 5.08
C ARG A 76 -6.65 6.06 3.99
N LEU A 77 -6.60 5.66 2.73
CA LEU A 77 -6.39 6.58 1.61
C LEU A 77 -7.57 7.56 1.47
N ASN A 78 -8.81 7.08 1.57
CA ASN A 78 -9.99 7.95 1.50
C ASN A 78 -10.15 8.82 2.75
N ALA A 79 -9.69 8.35 3.91
CA ALA A 79 -9.67 9.15 5.13
C ALA A 79 -8.55 10.22 5.15
N GLY A 80 -7.62 10.20 4.18
CA GLY A 80 -6.46 11.09 4.16
C GLY A 80 -5.48 10.83 5.30
N SER A 81 -5.54 9.65 5.93
CA SER A 81 -4.78 9.28 7.13
C SER A 81 -3.77 8.17 6.86
N PHE A 82 -3.25 8.10 5.63
CA PHE A 82 -2.23 7.16 5.18
C PHE A 82 -0.84 7.79 5.27
#